data_AF-A0A660U8Z1-F1
#
_entry.id   AF-A0A660U8Z1-F1
#
_cell.length_a   1.000
_cell.length_b   1.000
_cell.length_c   1.000
_cell.angle_alpha   90.00
_cell.angle_beta   90.00
_cell.angle_gamma   90.00
#
_symmetry.space_group_name_H-M   'P 1'
#
loop_
_entity.id
_entity.type
_entity.pdbx_description
1 polymer ?
#
loop_
_entity_poly.entity_id
_entity_poly.type
_entity_poly.pdbx_seq_one_letter_code
_entity_poly.pdbx_strand_id
1 'polypeptide(L)'
;VTGFFYNPNIHPDEEYRRRLREAIRYAKIAGVELITGDYDPERWFEAVKGLEGEPEGGRRCRICFEMRLERTAQVARERGFEVFTTTLSVSPHKKADVINEVGRLVAERHGLEFLEADFKKKGGFERSVKLSKQYGLYRQNYCGCIFSLREAEKRRRRRR
;
A
#
# COMPACT_ATOMS: atom_id res chain seq x y z
N VAL A 1 -14.48 5.64 10.27
CA VAL A 1 -13.34 5.27 9.39
C VAL A 1 -13.13 3.78 9.51
N THR A 2 -13.07 3.06 8.40
CA THR A 2 -12.81 1.61 8.36
C THR A 2 -11.54 1.38 7.54
N GLY A 3 -10.63 0.56 8.05
CA GLY A 3 -9.42 0.16 7.34
C GLY A 3 -9.71 -0.95 6.34
N PHE A 4 -8.99 -0.96 5.22
CA PHE A 4 -8.98 -2.07 4.29
C PHE A 4 -7.54 -2.49 3.99
N PHE A 5 -7.21 -3.75 4.26
CA PHE A 5 -5.91 -4.33 3.96
C PHE A 5 -6.01 -5.20 2.71
N TYR A 6 -5.55 -4.67 1.58
CA TYR A 6 -5.39 -5.41 0.34
C TYR A 6 -4.07 -5.05 -0.32
N ASN A 7 -3.19 -6.05 -0.39
CA ASN A 7 -1.82 -5.86 -0.85
C ASN A 7 -1.26 -7.17 -1.42
N PRO A 8 -1.77 -7.62 -2.58
CA PRO A 8 -1.42 -8.91 -3.18
C PRO A 8 0.05 -8.99 -3.61
N ASN A 9 0.71 -7.85 -3.79
CA ASN A 9 2.10 -7.83 -4.21
C ASN A 9 3.11 -8.20 -3.11
N ILE A 10 2.72 -8.27 -1.83
CA ILE A 10 3.68 -8.53 -0.76
C ILE A 10 4.26 -9.94 -0.92
N HIS A 11 5.58 -10.02 -0.96
CA HIS A 11 6.36 -11.24 -1.07
C HIS A 11 7.62 -11.15 -0.22
N PRO A 12 8.05 -12.24 0.42
CA PRO A 12 7.40 -13.57 0.42
C PRO A 12 6.11 -13.58 1.26
N ASP A 13 5.36 -14.68 1.20
CA ASP A 13 4.12 -14.88 1.96
C ASP A 13 4.30 -14.62 3.47
N GLU A 14 5.45 -14.98 4.04
CA GLU A 14 5.76 -14.65 5.44
C GLU A 14 5.69 -13.14 5.74
N GLU A 15 6.17 -12.30 4.81
CA GLU A 15 6.07 -10.85 4.94
C GLU A 15 4.60 -10.40 4.85
N TYR A 16 3.80 -11.01 3.97
CA TYR A 16 2.38 -10.69 3.85
C TYR A 16 1.68 -10.96 5.18
N ARG A 17 1.84 -12.17 5.71
CA ARG A 17 1.25 -12.58 7.00
C ARG A 17 1.73 -11.68 8.13
N ARG A 18 3.01 -11.30 8.15
CA ARG A 18 3.58 -10.40 9.16
C ARG A 18 2.94 -9.01 9.09
N ARG A 19 2.84 -8.41 7.91
CA ARG A 19 2.23 -7.08 7.72
C ARG A 19 0.74 -7.10 8.02
N LEU A 20 0.04 -8.18 7.66
CA LEU A 20 -1.39 -8.35 7.98
C LEU A 20 -1.60 -8.45 9.50
N ARG A 21 -0.82 -9.28 10.21
CA ARG A 21 -0.90 -9.38 11.68
C ARG A 21 -0.68 -8.04 12.36
N GLU A 22 0.29 -7.26 11.87
CA GLU A 22 0.60 -5.93 12.41
C GLU A 22 -0.50 -4.91 12.10
N ALA A 23 -1.11 -4.96 10.91
CA ALA A 23 -2.26 -4.14 10.59
C ALA A 23 -3.46 -4.46 11.50
N ILE A 24 -3.76 -5.75 11.71
CA ILE A 24 -4.83 -6.20 12.63
C ILE A 24 -4.54 -5.74 14.06
N ARG A 25 -3.30 -5.91 14.53
CA ARG A 25 -2.87 -5.48 15.87
C ARG A 25 -3.07 -3.96 16.05
N TYR A 26 -2.61 -3.16 15.09
CA TYR A 26 -2.75 -1.71 15.18
C TYR A 26 -4.19 -1.25 15.06
N ALA A 27 -5.01 -1.88 14.20
CA ALA A 27 -6.43 -1.59 14.08
C ALA A 27 -7.17 -1.77 15.43
N LYS A 28 -6.84 -2.84 16.18
CA LYS A 28 -7.35 -3.05 17.55
C LYS A 28 -6.92 -1.95 18.51
N ILE A 29 -5.65 -1.55 18.49
CA ILE A 29 -5.12 -0.45 19.33
C ILE A 29 -5.81 0.88 19.01
N ALA A 30 -6.07 1.14 17.72
CA ALA A 30 -6.69 2.36 17.25
C ALA A 30 -8.23 2.38 17.39
N GLY A 31 -8.85 1.25 17.74
CA GLY A 31 -10.31 1.12 17.78
C GLY A 31 -10.97 1.25 16.41
N VAL A 32 -10.28 0.81 15.34
CA VAL A 32 -10.74 0.92 13.95
C VAL A 32 -11.05 -0.47 13.41
N GLU A 33 -12.19 -0.65 12.75
CA GLU A 33 -12.50 -1.89 12.02
C GLU A 33 -11.50 -2.08 10.87
N LEU A 34 -11.04 -3.32 10.66
CA LEU A 34 -10.17 -3.66 9.55
C LEU A 34 -10.76 -4.79 8.72
N ILE A 35 -11.12 -4.49 7.47
CA ILE A 35 -11.49 -5.47 6.46
C ILE A 35 -10.22 -6.00 5.81
N THR A 36 -10.15 -7.31 5.58
CA THR A 36 -9.02 -7.98 4.91
C THR A 36 -9.45 -8.45 3.54
N GLY A 37 -8.75 -8.01 2.49
CA GLY A 37 -8.94 -8.53 1.14
C GLY A 37 -8.13 -9.80 0.91
N ASP A 38 -8.42 -10.47 -0.21
CA ASP A 38 -7.75 -11.71 -0.59
C ASP A 38 -6.26 -11.50 -0.86
N TYR A 39 -5.46 -12.53 -0.54
CA TYR A 39 -4.06 -12.57 -0.92
C TYR A 39 -3.91 -13.35 -2.24
N ASP A 40 -3.91 -12.62 -3.34
CA ASP A 40 -3.82 -13.18 -4.70
C ASP A 40 -2.55 -12.69 -5.41
N PRO A 41 -1.38 -13.26 -5.06
CA PRO A 41 -0.11 -12.88 -5.67
C PRO A 41 -0.04 -13.21 -7.16
N GLU A 42 -0.73 -14.27 -7.61
CA GLU A 42 -0.72 -14.72 -9.01
C GLU A 42 -1.36 -13.67 -9.92
N ARG A 43 -2.53 -13.15 -9.54
CA ARG A 43 -3.18 -12.06 -10.27
C ARG A 43 -2.31 -10.81 -10.32
N TRP A 44 -1.57 -10.52 -9.25
CA TRP A 44 -0.62 -9.41 -9.26
C TRP A 44 0.53 -9.65 -10.23
N PHE A 45 1.10 -10.86 -10.27
CA PHE A 45 2.16 -11.20 -11.22
C PHE A 45 1.71 -11.09 -12.67
N GLU A 46 0.52 -11.59 -13.00
CA GLU A 46 0.01 -11.48 -14.37
C GLU A 46 -0.21 -10.01 -14.76
N ALA A 47 -0.72 -9.18 -13.83
CA ALA A 47 -0.92 -7.76 -14.10
C ALA A 47 0.38 -6.97 -14.34
N VAL A 48 1.52 -7.42 -13.80
CA VAL A 48 2.82 -6.74 -13.94
C VAL A 48 3.78 -7.44 -14.91
N LYS A 49 3.31 -8.45 -15.63
CA LYS A 49 4.08 -9.21 -16.60
C LYS A 49 4.63 -8.30 -17.70
N GLY A 50 5.90 -8.49 -18.05
CA GLY A 50 6.62 -7.62 -18.97
C GLY A 50 7.13 -6.31 -18.36
N LEU A 51 6.85 -6.04 -17.08
CA LEU A 51 7.34 -4.86 -16.32
C LEU A 51 8.28 -5.27 -15.17
N GLU A 52 8.86 -6.46 -15.22
CA GLU A 52 9.78 -6.98 -14.22
C GLU A 52 11.05 -6.14 -14.12
N GLY A 53 11.49 -5.59 -15.25
CA GLY A 53 12.68 -4.73 -15.36
C GLY A 53 12.45 -3.27 -14.96
N GLU A 54 11.21 -2.83 -14.75
CA GLU A 54 10.92 -1.45 -14.35
C GLU A 54 11.50 -1.13 -12.97
N PRO A 55 12.03 0.08 -12.75
CA PRO A 55 12.52 0.48 -11.42
C PRO A 55 11.35 0.63 -10.42
N GLU A 56 11.65 0.57 -9.12
CA GLU A 56 10.69 0.99 -8.10
C GLU A 56 10.27 2.45 -8.34
N GLY A 57 8.95 2.71 -8.32
CA GLY A 57 8.37 4.00 -8.69
C GLY A 57 8.10 4.18 -10.19
N GLY A 58 8.46 3.20 -11.02
CA GLY A 58 8.16 3.16 -12.46
C GLY A 58 6.76 2.61 -12.78
N ARG A 59 6.57 2.16 -14.03
CA ARG A 59 5.24 1.77 -14.57
C ARG A 59 4.61 0.63 -13.78
N ARG A 60 5.40 -0.34 -13.33
CA ARG A 60 4.94 -1.44 -12.46
C ARG A 60 4.24 -0.94 -11.19
N CYS A 61 4.76 0.11 -10.56
CA CYS A 61 4.17 0.65 -9.33
C CYS A 61 2.80 1.29 -9.59
N ARG A 62 2.59 1.91 -10.76
CA ARG A 62 1.28 2.44 -11.15
C ARG A 62 0.22 1.34 -11.20
N ILE A 63 0.52 0.20 -11.85
CA ILE A 63 -0.38 -0.96 -11.91
C ILE A 63 -0.68 -1.50 -10.51
N CYS A 64 0.35 -1.58 -9.65
CA CYS A 64 0.18 -1.99 -8.26
C CYS A 64 -0.76 -1.06 -7.49
N PHE A 65 -0.67 0.26 -7.68
CA PHE A 65 -1.58 1.22 -7.06
C PHE A 65 -3.00 1.08 -7.60
N GLU A 66 -3.15 0.97 -8.93
CA GLU A 66 -4.45 0.82 -9.57
C GLU A 66 -5.17 -0.43 -9.08
N MET A 67 -4.53 -1.60 -9.11
CA MET A 67 -5.11 -2.85 -8.59
C MET A 67 -5.58 -2.71 -7.14
N ARG A 68 -4.81 -2.04 -6.30
CA ARG A 68 -5.14 -1.89 -4.87
C ARG A 68 -6.27 -0.91 -4.63
N LEU A 69 -6.27 0.22 -5.33
CA LEU A 69 -7.29 1.24 -5.21
C LEU A 69 -8.60 0.80 -5.86
N GLU A 70 -8.54 0.08 -6.98
CA GLU A 70 -9.69 -0.53 -7.65
C GLU A 70 -10.44 -1.48 -6.70
N ARG A 71 -9.72 -2.40 -6.03
CA ARG A 71 -10.35 -3.29 -5.04
C ARG A 71 -10.88 -2.52 -3.83
N THR A 72 -10.20 -1.44 -3.42
CA THR A 72 -10.68 -0.57 -2.33
C THR A 72 -12.00 0.11 -2.68
N ALA A 73 -12.12 0.63 -3.90
CA ALA A 73 -13.34 1.26 -4.40
C ALA A 73 -14.51 0.27 -4.51
N GLN A 74 -14.27 -0.96 -4.97
CA GLN A 74 -15.28 -2.03 -4.99
C GLN A 74 -15.81 -2.31 -3.58
N VAL A 75 -14.91 -2.53 -2.60
CA VAL A 75 -15.31 -2.74 -1.21
C VAL A 75 -16.02 -1.52 -0.63
N ALA A 76 -15.60 -0.31 -1.01
CA ALA A 76 -16.27 0.92 -0.60
C ALA A 76 -17.72 0.97 -1.09
N ARG A 77 -17.98 0.64 -2.35
CA ARG A 77 -19.33 0.53 -2.92
C ARG A 77 -20.16 -0.56 -2.25
N GLU A 78 -19.59 -1.75 -2.09
CA GLU A 78 -20.25 -2.90 -1.43
C GLU A 78 -20.68 -2.56 0.02
N ARG A 79 -19.94 -1.69 0.71
CA ARG A 79 -20.19 -1.26 2.08
C ARG A 79 -20.95 0.07 2.21
N GLY A 80 -21.27 0.72 1.10
CA GLY A 80 -21.97 2.01 1.09
C GLY A 80 -21.11 3.20 1.57
N PHE A 81 -19.79 3.12 1.46
CA PHE A 81 -18.91 4.27 1.71
C PHE A 81 -18.87 5.19 0.49
N GLU A 82 -18.87 6.51 0.71
CA GLU A 82 -18.86 7.53 -0.35
C GLU A 82 -17.45 8.03 -0.68
N VAL A 83 -16.53 7.97 0.31
CA VAL A 83 -15.17 8.51 0.21
C VAL A 83 -14.16 7.43 0.61
N PHE A 84 -13.06 7.31 -0.14
CA PHE A 84 -11.91 6.48 0.24
C PHE A 84 -10.58 7.20 0.05
N THR A 85 -9.54 6.70 0.71
CA THR A 85 -8.16 7.18 0.58
C THR A 85 -7.18 6.05 0.83
N THR A 86 -5.89 6.35 0.83
CA THR A 86 -4.85 5.35 1.04
C THR A 86 -3.69 5.86 1.88
N THR A 87 -3.11 4.96 2.67
CA THR A 87 -1.87 5.21 3.42
C THR A 87 -0.63 5.21 2.52
N LEU A 88 -0.75 4.86 1.23
CA LEU A 88 0.38 4.79 0.29
C LEU A 88 1.18 6.10 0.21
N SER A 89 0.53 7.26 0.34
CA SER A 89 1.17 8.57 0.23
C SER A 89 1.99 8.99 1.46
N VAL A 90 1.97 8.20 2.55
CA VAL A 90 2.86 8.42 3.71
C VAL A 90 4.31 8.02 3.41
N SER A 91 4.53 7.16 2.40
CA SER A 91 5.86 6.65 2.09
C SER A 91 6.71 7.71 1.37
N PRO A 92 7.96 7.95 1.82
CA PRO A 92 8.85 8.92 1.16
C PRO A 92 9.30 8.44 -0.23
N HIS A 93 9.21 7.14 -0.50
CA HIS A 93 9.59 6.54 -1.77
C HIS A 93 8.44 6.50 -2.79
N LYS A 94 7.25 6.98 -2.43
CA LYS A 94 6.07 6.96 -3.30
C LYS A 94 5.69 8.36 -3.75
N LYS A 95 5.44 8.46 -5.05
CA LYS A 95 4.98 9.65 -5.74
C LYS A 95 3.49 9.85 -5.45
N ALA A 96 3.18 10.83 -4.59
CA ALA A 96 1.81 11.08 -4.14
C ALA A 96 0.92 11.61 -5.26
N ASP A 97 1.51 12.37 -6.18
CA ASP A 97 0.93 12.79 -7.46
C ASP A 97 0.39 11.59 -8.26
N VAL A 98 1.20 10.55 -8.43
CA VAL A 98 0.78 9.32 -9.16
C VAL A 98 -0.32 8.58 -8.40
N ILE A 99 -0.21 8.49 -7.07
CA ILE A 99 -1.24 7.83 -6.24
C ILE A 99 -2.57 8.57 -6.31
N ASN A 100 -2.53 9.90 -6.22
CA ASN A 100 -3.70 10.76 -6.27
C ASN A 100 -4.37 10.72 -7.64
N GLU A 101 -3.58 10.75 -8.71
CA GLU A 101 -4.09 10.60 -10.08
C GLU A 101 -4.82 9.26 -10.25
N VAL A 102 -4.20 8.15 -9.86
CA VAL A 102 -4.83 6.81 -9.92
C VAL A 102 -6.07 6.74 -9.04
N GLY A 103 -6.01 7.30 -7.83
CA GLY A 103 -7.14 7.33 -6.89
C GLY A 103 -8.34 8.07 -7.46
N ARG A 104 -8.13 9.26 -8.06
CA ARG A 104 -9.19 10.01 -8.75
C ARG A 104 -9.82 9.20 -9.88
N LEU A 105 -9.01 8.63 -10.76
CA LEU A 105 -9.50 7.85 -11.91
C LEU A 105 -10.32 6.63 -11.46
N VAL A 106 -9.87 5.93 -10.41
CA VAL A 106 -10.63 4.82 -9.83
C VAL A 106 -11.93 5.31 -9.22
N ALA A 107 -11.90 6.40 -8.46
CA ALA A 107 -13.09 6.92 -7.78
C ALA A 107 -14.17 7.36 -8.78
N GLU A 108 -13.76 8.02 -9.87
CA GLU A 108 -14.64 8.38 -10.99
C GLU A 108 -15.34 7.15 -11.59
N ARG A 109 -14.59 6.07 -11.87
CA ARG A 109 -15.16 4.81 -12.41
C ARG A 109 -16.20 4.16 -11.51
N HIS A 110 -16.09 4.38 -10.19
CA HIS A 110 -16.98 3.77 -9.19
C HIS A 110 -18.05 4.73 -8.66
N GLY A 111 -18.06 6.00 -9.08
CA GLY A 111 -18.95 7.02 -8.52
C GLY A 111 -18.69 7.23 -7.02
N LEU A 112 -17.42 7.38 -6.66
CA LEU A 112 -16.92 7.66 -5.30
C LEU A 112 -16.07 8.93 -5.31
N GLU A 113 -15.79 9.46 -4.12
CA GLU A 113 -14.77 10.49 -3.92
C GLU A 113 -13.44 9.86 -3.47
N PHE A 114 -12.34 10.30 -4.07
CA PHE A 114 -11.00 10.00 -3.56
C PHE A 114 -10.47 11.18 -2.76
N LEU A 115 -10.25 10.98 -1.46
CA LEU A 115 -9.57 11.97 -0.64
C LEU A 115 -8.08 11.95 -0.96
N GLU A 116 -7.67 12.88 -1.81
CA GLU A 116 -6.28 13.14 -2.14
C GLU A 116 -5.49 13.63 -0.93
N ALA A 117 -4.32 13.03 -0.72
CA ALA A 117 -3.46 13.45 0.36
C ALA A 117 -2.01 13.13 0.06
N ASP A 118 -1.12 14.06 0.41
CA ASP A 118 0.30 13.79 0.53
C ASP A 118 0.69 13.67 2.01
N PHE A 119 0.39 12.51 2.61
CA PHE A 119 0.56 12.29 4.05
C PHE A 119 2.02 12.36 4.53
N LYS A 120 3.01 12.47 3.64
CA LYS A 120 4.40 12.72 4.04
C LYS A 120 4.70 14.20 4.31
N LYS A 121 3.92 15.13 3.77
CA LYS A 121 4.12 16.59 3.99
C LYS A 121 3.82 16.98 5.43
N LYS A 122 4.25 18.19 5.83
CA LYS A 122 4.03 18.77 7.17
C LYS A 122 4.46 17.85 8.33
N GLY A 123 5.56 17.11 8.15
CA GLY A 123 6.11 16.21 9.18
C GLY A 123 5.36 14.87 9.34
N GLY A 124 4.48 14.53 8.40
CA GLY A 124 3.64 13.33 8.52
C GLY A 124 4.42 12.02 8.45
N PHE A 125 5.50 11.96 7.67
CA PHE A 125 6.38 10.79 7.66
C PHE A 125 7.11 10.63 9.00
N GLU A 126 7.69 11.69 9.54
CA GLU A 126 8.37 11.69 10.84
C GLU A 126 7.41 11.31 11.96
N ARG A 127 6.16 11.82 11.91
CA ARG A 127 5.10 11.42 12.82
C ARG A 127 4.79 9.92 12.72
N SER A 128 4.70 9.38 11.50
CA SER A 128 4.50 7.93 11.30
C SER A 128 5.62 7.10 11.93
N VAL A 129 6.87 7.57 11.86
CA VAL A 129 8.04 6.94 12.49
C VAL A 129 7.93 6.97 14.00
N LYS A 130 7.58 8.12 14.59
CA LYS A 130 7.38 8.27 16.04
C LYS A 130 6.28 7.32 16.54
N LEU A 131 5.12 7.30 15.88
CA LEU A 131 4.01 6.41 16.24
C LEU A 131 4.39 4.94 16.11
N SER A 132 5.12 4.57 15.04
CA SER A 132 5.59 3.19 14.89
C SER A 132 6.48 2.75 16.05
N LYS A 133 7.36 3.64 16.54
CA LYS A 133 8.21 3.35 17.71
C LYS A 133 7.38 3.27 18.99
N GLN A 134 6.48 4.23 19.20
CA GLN A 134 5.61 4.30 20.36
C GLN A 134 4.77 3.04 20.54
N TYR A 135 4.21 2.49 19.44
CA TYR A 135 3.36 1.29 19.49
C TYR A 135 4.14 -0.01 19.23
N GLY A 136 5.46 0.04 19.05
CA GLY A 136 6.27 -1.13 18.74
C GLY A 136 5.81 -1.86 17.47
N LEU A 137 5.50 -1.10 16.42
CA LEU A 137 5.05 -1.62 15.13
C LEU A 137 6.22 -2.11 14.30
N TYR A 138 6.01 -3.21 13.60
CA TYR A 138 6.91 -3.68 12.56
C TYR A 138 7.09 -2.61 11.47
N ARG A 139 8.35 -2.34 11.09
CA ARG A 139 8.68 -1.46 9.98
C ARG A 139 9.37 -2.23 8.87
N GLN A 140 8.69 -2.32 7.73
CA GLN A 140 9.22 -2.90 6.51
C GLN A 140 10.43 -2.11 5.97
N ASN A 141 11.34 -2.81 5.29
CA ASN A 141 12.57 -2.24 4.72
C ASN A 141 12.61 -2.21 3.18
N TYR A 142 11.47 -2.53 2.55
CA TYR A 142 11.23 -2.56 1.10
C TYR A 142 9.74 -2.37 0.84
N CYS A 143 9.36 -2.08 -0.41
CA CYS A 143 7.96 -1.80 -0.78
C CYS A 143 7.03 -2.97 -0.47
N GLY A 144 7.49 -4.20 -0.72
CA GLY A 144 6.76 -5.44 -0.49
C GLY A 144 6.82 -6.38 -1.68
N CYS A 145 6.96 -5.89 -2.91
CA CYS A 145 7.06 -6.78 -4.07
C CYS A 145 8.44 -7.44 -4.20
N ILE A 146 8.47 -8.61 -4.84
CA ILE A 146 9.69 -9.41 -5.05
C ILE A 146 10.79 -8.61 -5.75
N PHE A 147 10.43 -7.70 -6.66
CA PHE A 147 11.39 -6.82 -7.34
C PHE A 147 12.05 -5.84 -6.37
N SER A 148 11.24 -5.15 -5.53
CA SER A 148 11.76 -4.25 -4.50
C SER A 148 12.58 -4.97 -3.43
N LEU A 149 12.26 -6.24 -3.14
CA LEU A 149 13.03 -7.10 -2.24
C LEU A 149 14.43 -7.37 -2.81
N ARG A 150 14.51 -7.83 -4.06
CA ARG A 150 15.79 -8.08 -4.76
C ARG A 150 16.66 -6.82 -4.82
N GLU A 151 16.06 -5.65 -5.07
CA GLU A 151 16.78 -4.37 -5.06
C GLU A 151 17.29 -4.01 -3.65
N ALA A 152 16.49 -4.23 -2.61
CA ALA A 152 16.91 -4.03 -1.22
C ALA A 152 18.09 -4.94 -0.84
N GLU A 153 18.07 -6.21 -1.25
CA GLU A 153 19.16 -7.16 -1.02
C GLU A 153 20.45 -6.77 -1.76
N LYS A 154 20.35 -6.37 -3.04
CA LYS A 154 21.49 -5.87 -3.81
C LYS A 154 22.13 -4.65 -3.13
N ARG A 155 21.32 -3.70 -2.65
CA ARG A 155 21.81 -2.53 -1.90
C ARG A 155 22.52 -2.91 -0.60
N ARG A 156 22.03 -3.92 0.12
CA ARG A 156 22.65 -4.42 1.35
C ARG A 156 24.01 -5.07 1.08
N ARG A 157 24.11 -5.89 0.03
CA ARG A 157 25.38 -6.55 -0.34
C ARG A 157 26.46 -5.56 -0.76
N ARG A 158 26.11 -4.47 -1.45
CA ARG A 158 27.06 -3.42 -1.86
C ARG A 158 27.58 -2.55 -0.71
N ARG A 159 26.91 -2.59 0.45
CA ARG A 159 27.29 -1.83 1.66
C ARG A 159 28.10 -2.67 2.65
N ARG A 160 28.29 -3.96 2.35
CA ARG A 160 29.16 -4.88 3.08
C ARG A 160 30.47 -4.99 2.33
#